data_AF-A0A1V5F8E7-F1
#
_entry.id   AF-A0A1V5F8E7-F1
#
_cell.length_a   1.000
_cell.length_b   1.000
_cell.length_c   1.000
_cell.angle_alpha   90.00
_cell.angle_beta   90.00
_cell.angle_gamma   90.00
#
_symmetry.space_group_name_H-M   'P 1'
#
loop_
_entity.id
_entity.type
_entity.pdbx_description
1 polymer ?
#
loop_
_entity_poly.entity_id
_entity_poly.type
_entity_poly.pdbx_seq_one_letter_code
_entity_poly.pdbx_strand_id
1 'polypeptide(L)'
;MLGGGARGLHHFTAFVGGQMHITLNWSTIEELLDADEPGDCRIDDLPADDVVAELCDKLPDFRRAWHEGSLRPEEFESFAPLQRFRNNFLAGYGRLREEVARRRAAAMARP
;
A
#
# COMPACT_ATOMS: atom_id res chain seq x y z
N MET A 1 -14.96 4.55 1.42
CA MET A 1 -13.71 3.75 1.51
C MET A 1 -12.51 4.68 1.46
N LEU A 2 -11.40 4.38 2.15
CA LEU A 2 -10.14 5.17 2.09
C LEU A 2 -9.01 4.28 1.56
N GLY A 3 -8.47 4.62 0.39
CA GLY A 3 -7.31 3.96 -0.21
C GLY A 3 -6.01 4.73 0.03
N GLY A 4 -4.87 4.03 -0.07
CA GLY A 4 -3.55 4.64 0.05
C GLY A 4 -2.45 3.69 -0.44
N GLY A 5 -1.21 4.18 -0.49
CA GLY A 5 -0.06 3.37 -0.89
C GLY A 5 0.14 3.24 -2.41
N ALA A 6 -0.39 4.16 -3.20
CA ALA A 6 -0.13 4.23 -4.64
C ALA A 6 1.39 4.26 -4.95
N ARG A 7 1.78 3.64 -6.07
CA ARG A 7 3.15 3.59 -6.60
C ARG A 7 3.23 4.00 -8.07
N GLY A 8 2.10 4.32 -8.68
CA GLY A 8 1.94 4.82 -10.03
C GLY A 8 0.46 5.13 -10.28
N LEU A 9 0.16 5.85 -11.37
CA LEU A 9 -1.18 6.34 -11.67
C LEU A 9 -2.23 5.22 -11.79
N HIS A 10 -1.87 4.11 -12.44
CA HIS A 10 -2.76 2.95 -12.65
C HIS A 10 -3.27 2.30 -11.35
N HIS A 11 -2.69 2.58 -10.18
CA HIS A 11 -3.21 2.10 -8.90
C HIS A 11 -4.53 2.77 -8.49
N PHE A 12 -4.89 3.89 -9.09
CA PHE A 12 -6.09 4.64 -8.70
C PHE A 12 -6.89 5.26 -9.84
N THR A 13 -6.34 5.39 -11.05
CA THR A 13 -7.06 6.04 -12.16
C THR A 13 -8.37 5.32 -12.50
N ALA A 14 -8.42 4.00 -12.34
CA ALA A 14 -9.64 3.19 -12.47
C ALA A 14 -10.69 3.43 -11.36
N PHE A 15 -10.41 4.28 -10.37
CA PHE A 15 -11.32 4.64 -9.29
C PHE A 15 -11.82 6.08 -9.37
N VAL A 16 -11.34 6.87 -10.34
CA VAL A 16 -11.74 8.26 -10.52
C VAL A 16 -13.23 8.33 -10.84
N GLY A 17 -13.96 9.18 -10.11
CA GLY A 17 -15.43 9.28 -10.20
C GLY A 17 -16.20 8.33 -9.28
N GLY A 18 -15.53 7.38 -8.60
CA GLY A 18 -16.14 6.48 -7.63
C GLY A 18 -16.37 7.09 -6.23
N GLN A 19 -17.14 6.40 -5.39
CA GLN A 19 -17.42 6.80 -3.99
C GLN A 19 -16.29 6.41 -3.02
N MET A 20 -15.07 6.91 -3.25
CA MET A 20 -13.93 6.66 -2.37
C MET A 20 -12.96 7.84 -2.27
N HIS A 21 -12.20 7.86 -1.19
CA HIS A 21 -11.10 8.81 -1.00
C HIS A 21 -9.78 8.06 -1.15
N ILE A 22 -8.78 8.69 -1.75
CA ILE A 22 -7.46 8.10 -1.95
C ILE A 22 -6.41 9.11 -1.53
N THR A 23 -5.51 8.72 -0.63
CA THR A 23 -4.36 9.54 -0.26
C THR A 23 -3.19 9.24 -1.21
N LEU A 24 -2.65 10.27 -1.84
CA LEU A 24 -1.51 10.17 -2.76
C LEU A 24 -0.31 10.92 -2.19
N ASN A 25 0.89 10.48 -2.59
CA ASN A 25 2.09 11.30 -2.40
C ASN A 25 2.03 12.51 -3.34
N TRP A 26 2.69 13.60 -2.96
CA TRP A 26 2.75 14.81 -3.79
C TRP A 26 3.31 14.53 -5.19
N SER A 27 4.37 13.73 -5.30
CA SER A 27 4.95 13.36 -6.60
C SER A 27 3.96 12.64 -7.53
N THR A 28 3.07 11.81 -6.98
CA THR A 28 2.04 11.12 -7.77
C THR A 28 0.91 12.07 -8.18
N ILE A 29 0.67 13.14 -7.42
CA ILE A 29 -0.26 14.21 -7.81
C ILE A 29 0.34 15.00 -8.98
N GLU A 30 1.64 15.31 -8.94
CA GLU A 30 2.33 15.96 -10.07
C GLU A 30 2.23 15.11 -11.34
N GLU A 31 2.55 13.81 -11.26
CA GLU A 31 2.39 12.87 -12.37
C GLU A 31 0.96 12.83 -12.93
N LEU A 32 -0.05 12.90 -12.05
CA LEU A 32 -1.46 12.90 -12.45
C LEU A 32 -1.84 14.17 -13.22
N LEU A 33 -1.39 15.32 -12.73
CA LEU A 33 -1.67 16.62 -13.34
C LEU A 33 -0.98 16.74 -14.71
N ASP A 34 0.23 16.19 -14.86
CA ASP A 34 0.96 16.19 -16.13
C ASP A 34 0.34 15.25 -17.17
N ALA A 35 -0.23 14.11 -16.74
CA ALA A 35 -0.87 13.16 -17.63
C ALA A 35 -2.18 13.70 -18.23
N ASP A 36 -2.96 14.45 -17.43
CA ASP A 36 -4.25 15.05 -17.83
C ASP A 36 -5.21 14.07 -18.54
N GLU A 37 -5.18 12.80 -18.15
CA GLU A 37 -6.01 11.76 -18.74
C GLU A 37 -7.41 11.73 -18.12
N PRO A 38 -8.48 11.54 -18.92
CA PRO A 38 -9.81 11.33 -18.38
C PRO A 38 -9.85 10.03 -17.57
N GLY A 39 -10.44 10.09 -16.37
CA GLY A 39 -10.65 8.93 -15.52
C GLY A 39 -12.05 8.36 -15.71
N ASP A 40 -12.13 7.05 -15.96
CA ASP A 40 -13.38 6.30 -15.92
C ASP A 40 -13.36 5.35 -14.71
N CYS A 41 -14.42 5.40 -13.89
CA CYS A 41 -14.55 4.48 -12.76
C CYS A 41 -14.82 3.06 -13.26
N ARG A 42 -13.95 2.11 -12.89
CA ARG A 42 -13.97 0.69 -13.26
C ARG A 42 -13.78 -0.20 -12.03
N ILE A 43 -14.22 0.27 -10.86
CA ILE A 43 -14.06 -0.48 -9.60
C ILE A 43 -14.81 -1.81 -9.61
N ASP A 44 -15.87 -1.91 -10.40
CA ASP A 44 -16.70 -3.11 -10.54
C ASP A 44 -16.23 -4.05 -11.66
N ASP A 45 -15.18 -3.66 -12.41
CA ASP A 45 -14.61 -4.49 -13.46
C ASP A 45 -13.81 -5.63 -12.82
N LEU A 46 -14.26 -6.87 -13.07
CA LEU A 46 -13.55 -8.06 -12.62
C LEU A 46 -12.43 -8.42 -13.61
N PRO A 47 -11.26 -8.89 -13.11
CA PRO A 47 -10.24 -9.44 -13.99
C PRO A 47 -10.73 -10.72 -14.67
N ALA A 48 -10.14 -11.05 -15.81
CA ALA A 48 -10.44 -12.30 -16.51
C ALA A 48 -10.05 -13.52 -15.67
N ASP A 49 -10.88 -14.56 -15.70
CA ASP A 49 -10.72 -15.76 -14.86
C ASP A 49 -9.39 -16.49 -15.10
N ASP A 50 -8.91 -16.51 -16.35
CA ASP A 50 -7.64 -17.13 -16.72
C ASP A 50 -6.43 -16.40 -16.11
N VAL A 51 -6.47 -15.07 -16.06
CA VAL A 51 -5.45 -14.24 -15.39
C VAL A 51 -5.43 -14.53 -13.89
N VAL A 52 -6.61 -14.57 -13.25
CA VAL A 52 -6.72 -14.90 -11.82
C VAL A 52 -6.19 -16.30 -11.54
N ALA A 53 -6.54 -17.27 -12.38
CA ALA A 53 -6.06 -18.65 -12.26
C ALA A 53 -4.54 -18.74 -12.37
N GLU A 54 -3.95 -18.05 -13.36
CA GLU A 54 -2.50 -17.97 -13.52
C GLU A 54 -1.80 -17.36 -12.29
N LEU A 55 -2.34 -16.25 -11.76
CA LEU A 55 -1.79 -15.61 -10.57
C LEU A 55 -1.89 -16.52 -9.34
N CYS A 56 -3.01 -17.23 -9.17
CA CYS A 56 -3.20 -18.17 -8.07
C CYS A 56 -2.25 -19.37 -8.15
N ASP A 57 -1.92 -19.84 -9.35
CA ASP A 57 -0.97 -20.93 -9.57
C ASP A 57 0.48 -20.48 -9.29
N LYS A 58 0.86 -19.32 -9.84
CA LYS A 58 2.24 -18.82 -9.77
C LYS A 58 2.59 -18.14 -8.44
N LEU A 59 1.62 -17.55 -7.75
CA LEU A 59 1.83 -16.72 -6.56
C LEU A 59 0.99 -17.25 -5.38
N PRO A 60 1.56 -18.13 -4.53
CA PRO A 60 0.82 -18.73 -3.42
C PRO A 60 0.21 -17.72 -2.44
N ASP A 61 0.90 -16.62 -2.16
CA ASP A 61 0.38 -15.56 -1.29
C ASP A 61 -0.75 -14.76 -1.94
N PHE A 62 -0.76 -14.63 -3.29
CA PHE A 62 -1.89 -14.05 -4.00
C PHE A 62 -3.12 -14.94 -3.85
N ARG A 63 -2.99 -16.24 -4.10
CA ARG A 63 -4.09 -17.21 -3.94
C ARG A 63 -4.73 -17.14 -2.55
N ARG A 64 -3.90 -17.03 -1.51
CA ARG A 64 -4.33 -16.90 -0.10
C ARG A 64 -5.01 -15.57 0.23
N ALA A 65 -4.70 -14.51 -0.51
CA ALA A 65 -5.30 -13.19 -0.31
C ALA A 65 -6.54 -12.96 -1.20
N TRP A 66 -6.63 -13.66 -2.33
CA TRP A 66 -7.68 -13.46 -3.33
C TRP A 66 -9.01 -14.10 -2.92
N HIS A 67 -8.98 -15.35 -2.44
CA HIS A 67 -10.21 -16.05 -2.08
C HIS A 67 -10.64 -15.75 -0.64
N GLU A 68 -11.92 -15.42 -0.48
CA GLU A 68 -12.51 -15.22 0.84
C GLU A 68 -12.33 -16.46 1.74
N GLY A 69 -11.92 -16.25 2.99
CA GLY A 69 -11.67 -17.31 3.96
C GLY A 69 -10.42 -18.16 3.72
N SER A 70 -9.66 -17.93 2.64
CA SER A 70 -8.43 -18.71 2.35
C SER A 70 -7.21 -18.32 3.20
N LEU A 71 -7.30 -17.21 3.93
CA LEU A 71 -6.37 -16.81 4.98
C LEU A 71 -7.13 -16.70 6.30
N ARG A 72 -6.89 -17.63 7.22
CA ARG A 72 -7.56 -17.62 8.53
C ARG A 72 -6.96 -16.55 9.44
N PRO A 73 -7.74 -16.00 10.41
CA PRO A 73 -7.23 -15.00 11.34
C PRO A 73 -5.95 -15.42 12.07
N GLU A 74 -5.82 -16.70 12.43
CA GLU A 74 -4.64 -17.24 13.12
C GLU A 74 -3.40 -17.30 12.22
N GLU A 75 -3.59 -17.34 10.90
CA GLU A 75 -2.52 -17.37 9.91
C GLU A 75 -2.07 -15.96 9.51
N PHE A 76 -2.91 -14.96 9.76
CA PHE A 76 -2.66 -13.58 9.34
C PHE A 76 -1.37 -13.03 9.96
N GLU A 77 -1.11 -13.29 11.24
CA GLU A 77 0.09 -12.78 11.93
C GLU A 77 1.40 -13.22 11.25
N SER A 78 1.44 -14.44 10.73
CA SER A 78 2.62 -15.00 10.06
C SER A 78 2.63 -14.75 8.54
N PHE A 79 1.61 -14.09 7.99
CA PHE A 79 1.50 -13.83 6.56
C PHE A 79 2.61 -12.90 6.07
N ALA A 80 3.40 -13.34 5.10
CA ALA A 80 4.63 -12.64 4.70
C ALA A 80 4.40 -11.19 4.25
N PRO A 81 3.36 -10.86 3.45
CA PRO A 81 3.03 -9.47 3.13
C PRO A 81 2.74 -8.61 4.37
N LEU A 82 2.02 -9.15 5.37
CA LEU A 82 1.77 -8.43 6.63
C LEU A 82 3.08 -8.18 7.37
N GLN A 83 3.92 -9.20 7.52
CA GLN A 83 5.19 -9.08 8.24
C GLN A 83 6.10 -8.04 7.58
N ARG A 84 6.17 -8.04 6.24
CA ARG A 84 6.92 -7.04 5.48
C ARG A 84 6.39 -5.63 5.74
N PHE A 85 5.08 -5.44 5.68
CA PHE A 85 4.45 -4.15 5.95
C PHE A 85 4.75 -3.67 7.38
N ARG A 86 4.47 -4.52 8.38
CA ARG A 86 4.73 -4.23 9.81
C ARG A 86 6.20 -3.86 10.06
N ASN A 87 7.13 -4.62 9.50
CA ASN A 87 8.56 -4.40 9.71
C ASN A 87 9.02 -3.04 9.16
N ASN A 88 8.41 -2.53 8.09
CA ASN A 88 8.70 -1.19 7.59
C ASN A 88 8.32 -0.09 8.60
N PHE A 89 7.20 -0.24 9.32
CA PHE A 89 6.81 0.70 10.37
C PHE A 89 7.76 0.62 11.57
N LEU A 90 8.12 -0.60 12.00
CA LEU A 90 9.06 -0.80 13.10
C LEU A 90 10.43 -0.19 12.78
N ALA A 91 10.91 -0.36 11.54
CA ALA A 91 12.15 0.27 11.08
C ALA A 91 12.04 1.81 11.09
N GLY A 92 10.92 2.37 10.62
CA GLY A 92 10.66 3.81 10.70
C GLY A 92 10.65 4.33 12.15
N TYR A 93 9.99 3.61 13.05
CA TYR A 93 9.92 3.95 14.47
C TYR A 93 11.29 3.89 15.15
N GLY A 94 12.10 2.87 14.85
CA GLY A 94 13.48 2.77 15.33
C GLY A 94 14.31 4.00 14.95
N ARG A 95 14.30 4.38 13.67
CA ARG A 95 14.98 5.58 13.17
C ARG A 95 14.52 6.87 13.85
N LEU A 96 13.20 7.01 14.08
CA LEU A 96 12.66 8.17 14.81
C LEU A 96 13.20 8.24 16.24
N ARG A 97 13.22 7.11 16.96
CA ARG A 97 13.73 7.06 18.35
C ARG A 97 15.21 7.45 18.42
N GLU A 98 16.02 6.92 17.50
CA GLU A 98 17.44 7.24 17.39
C GLU A 98 17.65 8.74 17.15
N GLU A 99 16.91 9.33 16.21
CA GLU A 99 17.00 10.75 15.90
C GLU A 99 16.58 11.64 17.07
N VAL A 100 15.51 11.28 17.78
CA VAL A 100 15.08 12.00 18.99
C VAL A 100 16.14 11.93 20.08
N ALA A 101 16.73 10.76 20.33
CA ALA A 101 17.81 10.60 21.30
C ALA A 101 19.03 11.46 20.94
N ARG A 102 19.44 11.43 19.66
CA ARG A 102 20.54 12.24 19.14
C ARG A 102 20.32 13.74 19.37
N ARG A 103 19.11 14.24 19.06
CA ARG A 103 18.77 15.67 19.26
C ARG A 103 18.76 16.07 20.73
N ARG A 104 18.25 15.21 21.62
CA ARG A 104 18.23 15.46 23.07
C ARG A 104 19.66 15.56 23.64
N ALA A 105 20.53 14.64 23.27
CA ALA A 105 21.93 14.68 23.68
C ALA A 105 22.63 15.96 23.19
N ALA A 106 22.43 16.35 21.93
CA ALA A 106 23.00 17.57 21.37
C ALA A 106 22.50 18.85 22.08
N ALA A 107 21.23 18.89 22.49
CA ALA A 107 20.68 20.02 23.23
C ALA A 107 21.28 20.13 24.65
N MET A 108 21.53 19.00 25.32
CA MET A 108 22.16 18.96 26.65
C MET A 108 23.66 19.29 26.63
N ALA A 109 24.33 19.08 25.51
CA ALA A 109 25.75 19.37 25.33
C ALA A 109 26.04 20.83 24.93
N ARG A 110 25.01 21.66 24.74
CA ARG A 110 25.16 23.07 24.37
C ARG A 110 25.34 23.88 25.68
N PRO A 111 26.45 24.63 25.83
CA PRO A 111 26.78 25.34 27.06
C PRO A 111 25.82 26.49 27.38
#